data_AF-A0A383CRF3-F1
#
_entry.id   AF-A0A383CRF3-F1
#
_cell.length_a   1.000
_cell.length_b   1.000
_cell.length_c   1.000
_cell.angle_alpha   90.00
_cell.angle_beta   90.00
_cell.angle_gamma   90.00
#
_symmetry.space_group_name_H-M   'P 1'
#
loop_
_entity.id
_entity.type
_entity.pdbx_description
1 polymer ?
#
loop_
_entity_poly.entity_id
_entity_poly.type
_entity_poly.pdbx_seq_one_letter_code
_entity_poly.pdbx_strand_id
1 'polypeptide(L)' 'MAENFSFDIVSDFDRQELVNTIDQVNRETSQRYDLKGTKTSIELDQENISIITDSELTLNSVIDILRQKATKRKLS' A
#
# COMPACT_ATOMS: atom_id res chain seq x y z
N MET A 1 -10.12 -36.17 29.28
CA MET A 1 -8.93 -35.45 28.80
C MET A 1 -9.43 -34.31 27.96
N ALA A 2 -9.25 -33.06 28.39
CA ALA A 2 -9.65 -31.90 27.60
C ALA A 2 -8.56 -31.66 26.55
N GLU A 3 -8.92 -31.77 25.28
CA GLU A 3 -8.06 -31.36 24.18
C GLU A 3 -7.96 -29.84 24.22
N ASN A 4 -6.79 -29.31 24.59
CA ASN A 4 -6.52 -27.88 24.54
C ASN A 4 -6.28 -27.49 23.08
N PHE A 5 -7.34 -27.06 22.40
CA PHE A 5 -7.22 -26.40 21.11
C PHE A 5 -6.75 -24.96 21.33
N SER A 6 -5.48 -24.70 21.03
CA SER A 6 -4.90 -23.36 20.92
C SER A 6 -4.59 -23.11 19.45
N PHE A 7 -5.02 -21.97 18.93
CA PHE A 7 -4.61 -21.46 17.62
C PHE A 7 -4.01 -20.07 17.83
N ASP A 8 -2.98 -19.78 17.05
CA ASP A 8 -2.28 -18.50 17.11
C ASP A 8 -2.88 -17.54 16.07
N ILE A 9 -3.20 -16.32 16.48
CA ILE A 9 -3.71 -15.29 15.58
C ILE A 9 -2.51 -14.44 15.16
N VAL A 10 -1.90 -14.80 14.03
CA VAL A 10 -0.79 -14.03 13.43
C VAL A 10 -1.32 -13.14 12.31
N SER A 11 -1.05 -11.84 12.42
CA SER A 11 -1.23 -10.88 11.33
C SER A 11 0.06 -10.83 10.54
N ASP A 12 0.24 -11.81 9.67
CA ASP A 12 1.37 -11.88 8.76
C ASP A 12 0.93 -11.44 7.36
N PHE A 13 1.76 -10.67 6.68
CA PHE A 13 1.47 -10.19 5.34
C PHE A 13 2.64 -10.44 4.41
N ASP A 14 2.33 -10.78 3.16
CA ASP A 14 3.36 -11.07 2.19
C ASP A 14 4.08 -9.76 1.78
N ARG A 15 5.34 -9.64 2.17
CA ARG A 15 6.21 -8.50 1.79
C ARG A 15 6.34 -8.38 0.28
N GLN A 16 6.33 -9.48 -0.46
CA GLN A 16 6.36 -9.47 -1.92
C GLN A 16 5.09 -8.83 -2.49
N GLU A 17 3.92 -9.13 -1.91
CA GLU A 17 2.67 -8.49 -2.30
C GLU A 17 2.63 -7.00 -1.96
N LEU A 18 3.29 -6.59 -0.86
CA LEU A 18 3.46 -5.18 -0.53
C LEU A 18 4.32 -4.45 -1.57
N VAL A 19 5.50 -4.99 -1.91
CA VAL A 19 6.37 -4.41 -2.97
C VAL A 19 5.61 -4.31 -4.28
N ASN A 20 4.95 -5.39 -4.69
CA ASN A 20 4.15 -5.40 -5.91
C ASN A 20 3.04 -4.34 -5.87
N THR A 21 2.49 -4.04 -4.69
CA THR A 21 1.41 -3.06 -4.48
C THR A 21 1.95 -1.66 -4.73
N ILE A 22 3.07 -1.32 -4.12
CA ILE A 22 3.74 -0.03 -4.31
C ILE A 22 4.12 0.20 -5.78
N ASP A 23 4.64 -0.82 -6.46
CA ASP A 23 4.94 -0.75 -7.89
C ASP A 23 3.70 -0.46 -8.75
N GLN A 24 2.55 -1.07 -8.42
CA GLN A 24 1.30 -0.76 -9.12
C GLN A 24 0.83 0.66 -8.84
N VAL A 25 0.88 1.11 -7.58
CA VAL A 25 0.47 2.48 -7.23
C VAL A 25 1.36 3.49 -7.94
N ASN A 26 2.67 3.26 -8.01
CA ASN A 26 3.62 4.10 -8.75
C ASN A 26 3.30 4.15 -10.25
N ARG A 27 3.01 3.00 -10.88
CA ARG A 27 2.60 2.96 -12.31
C ARG A 27 1.30 3.71 -12.55
N GLU A 28 0.31 3.55 -11.68
CA GLU A 28 -0.99 4.18 -11.82
C GLU A 28 -0.91 5.70 -11.60
N THR A 29 -0.15 6.12 -10.59
CA THR A 29 0.18 7.53 -10.32
C THR A 29 0.88 8.18 -11.51
N SER A 30 1.79 7.46 -12.18
CA SER A 30 2.46 7.95 -13.39
C SER A 30 1.54 8.05 -14.62
N GLN A 31 0.48 7.24 -14.68
CA GLN A 31 -0.48 7.24 -15.80
C GLN A 31 -1.59 8.28 -15.61
N ARG A 32 -1.91 8.63 -14.36
CA ARG A 32 -2.93 9.61 -14.01
C ARG A 32 -2.49 11.03 -14.37
N TYR A 33 -3.20 11.65 -15.32
CA TYR A 33 -2.90 13.01 -15.81
C TYR A 33 -3.02 14.08 -14.72
N ASP A 34 -3.92 13.88 -13.75
CA ASP A 34 -4.13 14.75 -12.59
C ASP A 34 -3.00 14.66 -11.55
N LEU A 35 -2.23 13.58 -11.56
CA LEU A 35 -1.03 13.39 -10.74
C LEU A 35 0.27 13.68 -11.52
N LYS A 36 0.15 13.84 -12.84
CA LYS A 36 1.25 14.12 -13.78
C LYS A 36 1.63 15.60 -13.70
N GLY A 37 2.35 15.97 -12.65
CA GLY A 37 2.84 17.32 -12.41
C GLY A 37 3.16 17.61 -10.95
N THR A 38 2.50 16.90 -10.03
CA THR A 38 2.67 17.05 -8.58
C THR A 38 3.87 16.29 -8.00
N LYS A 39 4.80 15.82 -8.84
CA LYS A 39 6.01 15.05 -8.45
C LYS A 39 5.72 14.02 -7.34
N THR A 40 4.66 13.23 -7.52
CA THR A 40 4.28 12.25 -6.51
C THR A 40 5.28 11.10 -6.52
N SER A 41 5.93 10.85 -5.38
CA SER A 41 6.86 9.72 -5.16
C SER A 41 6.36 8.87 -4.00
N ILE A 42 6.38 7.55 -4.19
CA ILE A 42 6.01 6.58 -3.18
C ILE A 42 7.18 5.62 -3.00
N GLU A 43 7.74 5.63 -1.80
CA GLU A 43 8.92 4.85 -1.42
C GLU A 43 8.55 3.86 -0.32
N LEU A 44 8.96 2.61 -0.49
CA LEU A 44 8.82 1.55 0.50
C LEU A 44 10.18 1.31 1.15
N ASP A 45 10.28 1.63 2.43
CA ASP A 45 11.41 1.26 3.28
C ASP A 45 11.13 -0.09 3.97
N GLN A 46 12.03 -0.56 4.83
CA GLN A 46 11.95 -1.87 5.47
C GLN A 46 10.64 -2.10 6.24
N GLU A 47 10.09 -1.05 6.86
CA GLU A 47 8.85 -1.12 7.65
C GLU A 47 7.93 0.10 7.44
N ASN A 48 8.33 1.08 6.63
CA ASN A 48 7.60 2.34 6.46
C ASN A 48 7.32 2.62 4.99
N ILE A 49 6.20 3.27 4.70
CA ILE A 49 5.85 3.77 3.36
C ILE A 49 5.88 5.29 3.41
N SER A 50 6.74 5.90 2.61
CA SER A 50 6.86 7.35 2.49
C SER A 50 6.18 7.82 1.21
N ILE A 51 5.24 8.76 1.34
CA ILE A 51 4.51 9.34 0.21
C ILE A 51 4.81 10.84 0.16
N ILE A 52 5.41 11.28 -0.93
CA ILE A 52 5.77 12.68 -1.17
C ILE A 52 4.90 13.18 -2.32
N THR A 53 4.20 14.29 -2.12
CA THR A 53 3.35 14.91 -3.15
C THR A 53 3.18 16.40 -2.87
N ASP A 54 2.71 17.14 -3.85
CA ASP A 54 2.66 18.61 -3.82
C ASP A 54 1.40 19.17 -3.10
N SER A 55 0.36 18.36 -2.90
CA SER A 55 -0.91 18.79 -2.31
C SER A 55 -1.56 17.71 -1.44
N GLU A 56 -2.30 18.13 -0.42
CA GLU A 56 -3.09 17.21 0.43
C GLU A 56 -4.17 16.46 -0.38
N LEU A 57 -4.74 17.10 -1.41
CA LEU A 57 -5.73 16.47 -2.28
C LEU A 57 -5.14 15.31 -3.09
N THR A 58 -3.92 15.49 -3.59
CA THR A 58 -3.20 14.42 -4.30
C THR A 58 -2.72 13.35 -3.34
N LEU A 59 -2.34 13.72 -2.10
CA LEU A 59 -2.00 12.76 -1.05
C LEU A 59 -3.17 11.82 -0.74
N ASN A 60 -4.35 12.38 -0.48
CA ASN A 60 -5.55 11.60 -0.21
C ASN A 60 -5.89 10.66 -1.38
N SER A 61 -5.79 11.16 -2.61
CA SER A 61 -6.00 10.34 -3.81
C SER A 61 -5.02 9.17 -3.91
N VAL A 62 -3.74 9.40 -3.59
CA VAL A 62 -2.70 8.36 -3.60
C VAL A 62 -2.92 7.34 -2.49
N ILE A 63 -3.29 7.79 -1.28
CA ILE A 63 -3.63 6.93 -0.16
C ILE A 63 -4.83 6.03 -0.51
N ASP A 64 -5.86 6.57 -1.16
CA ASP A 64 -7.01 5.79 -1.58
C ASP A 64 -6.65 4.72 -2.61
N ILE A 65 -5.83 5.06 -3.61
CA ILE A 65 -5.31 4.07 -4.58
C ILE A 65 -4.50 3.00 -3.84
N LEU A 66 -3.61 3.39 -2.93
CA LEU A 66 -2.80 2.45 -2.16
C LEU A 66 -3.65 1.49 -1.34
N ARG A 67 -4.67 2.00 -0.63
CA ARG A 67 -5.63 1.17 0.12
C ARG A 67 -6.39 0.22 -0.80
N GLN A 68 -6.92 0.69 -1.92
CA GLN A 68 -7.64 -0.16 -2.88
C GLN A 68 -6.76 -1.30 -3.41
N LYS A 69 -5.49 -1.02 -3.72
CA LYS A 69 -4.55 -2.03 -4.20
C LYS A 69 -4.13 -3.00 -3.10
N ALA A 70 -3.91 -2.50 -1.89
CA ALA A 70 -3.57 -3.32 -0.73
C ALA A 70 -4.71 -4.30 -0.38
N THR A 71 -5.95 -3.82 -0.30
CA THR A 71 -7.12 -4.67 -0.05
C THR A 71 -7.30 -5.72 -1.15
N LYS A 72 -7.06 -5.37 -2.42
CA LYS A 72 -7.16 -6.32 -3.54
C LYS A 72 -6.16 -7.48 -3.43
N ARG A 73 -5.05 -7.28 -2.71
CA ARG A 73 -4.02 -8.29 -2.43
C ARG A 73 -4.15 -8.96 -1.07
N LYS A 74 -5.28 -8.75 -0.38
CA LYS A 74 -5.54 -9.30 0.96
C LYS A 74 -4.51 -8.85 2.01
N LEU A 75 -3.92 -7.68 1.82
CA LEU A 75 -3.17 -6.99 2.86
C LEU A 75 -4.21 -6.30 3.77
N SER A 76 -4.88 -7.06 4.64
CA SER A 76 -5.88 -6.53 5.58
C SER A 76 -6.11 -7.47 6.76
#